data_AF-A0A5D2CNG1-F1
#
_entry.id   AF-A0A5D2CNG1-F1
#
_cell.length_a   1.000
_cell.length_b   1.000
_cell.length_c   1.000
_cell.angle_alpha   90.00
_cell.angle_beta   90.00
_cell.angle_gamma   90.00
#
_symmetry.space_group_name_H-M   'P 1'
#
loop_
_entity.id
_entity.type
_entity.pdbx_description
1 polymer ?
#
loop_
_entity_poly.entity_id
_entity_poly.type
_entity_poly.pdbx_seq_one_letter_code
_entity_poly.pdbx_strand_id
1 'polypeptide(L)'
;MTADTTTLSYWLNWRFSFCALFILTSMVVAAIIIWKFEGRKRSENREVENRKESPGILYEDETWKTCLEGIHPAWLLGFRVFAFLMLLALLMANAVISGGGIFYFYTQWTFTLVTIYFGFGSAVSIDGCRKHCRKACGDRSNHISLDSEQGTYVPPTIDEIADVSSNQSKHCDPREAPYHPSIAGPWTYAFQIIYQICAGAVMLTDSVFWLIIFPFLMPKYRSLNFIVVCMHSINAVFLIGDTILNCMRFPLFRIAYFILWTGAFVIFQWIIHAYVNLWWPYPFLDLSSSYAPLWYLGIGVMLIPCYGIFALIVKLKDFSLSRTFRDSYRKLR
;
A
#
# COMPACT_ATOMS: atom_id res chain seq x y z
N MET A 1 41.75 -3.57 -11.53
CA MET A 1 41.21 -2.31 -12.10
C MET A 1 39.71 -2.49 -12.24
N THR A 2 38.91 -1.59 -11.68
CA THR A 2 37.45 -1.56 -11.89
C THR A 2 37.19 -1.32 -13.38
N ALA A 3 36.35 -2.15 -14.00
CA ALA A 3 36.03 -1.99 -15.41
C ALA A 3 35.33 -0.65 -15.65
N ASP A 4 35.72 0.06 -16.70
CA ASP A 4 35.08 1.32 -17.06
C ASP A 4 33.69 1.04 -17.66
N THR A 5 32.64 1.38 -16.91
CA THR A 5 31.26 1.10 -17.26
C THR A 5 30.76 1.94 -18.44
N THR A 6 31.49 3.01 -18.83
CA THR A 6 31.10 3.85 -19.98
C THR A 6 31.53 3.26 -21.32
N THR A 7 32.38 2.22 -21.30
CA THR A 7 32.84 1.56 -22.52
C THR A 7 31.81 0.62 -23.10
N LEU A 8 31.67 0.62 -24.44
CA LEU A 8 30.73 -0.26 -25.14
C LEU A 8 31.02 -1.75 -24.88
N SER A 9 32.30 -2.11 -24.70
CA SER A 9 32.74 -3.48 -24.37
C SER A 9 32.21 -3.98 -23.03
N TYR A 10 31.91 -3.09 -22.08
CA TYR A 10 31.31 -3.48 -20.81
C TYR A 10 29.88 -4.02 -21.01
N TRP A 11 29.12 -3.37 -21.88
CA TRP A 11 27.71 -3.70 -22.16
C TRP A 11 27.54 -4.77 -23.22
N LEU A 12 28.41 -4.84 -24.24
CA LEU A 12 28.43 -5.89 -25.26
C LEU A 12 29.02 -7.20 -24.73
N ASN A 13 28.51 -7.66 -23.60
CA ASN A 13 28.88 -8.92 -22.98
C ASN A 13 27.66 -9.88 -22.97
N TRP A 14 27.92 -11.17 -23.16
CA TRP A 14 26.91 -12.22 -23.04
C TRP A 14 26.21 -12.15 -21.67
N ARG A 15 26.95 -11.82 -20.60
CA ARG A 15 26.41 -11.69 -19.24
C ARG A 15 25.32 -10.63 -19.15
N PHE A 16 25.57 -9.45 -19.72
CA PHE A 16 24.57 -8.39 -19.80
C PHE A 16 23.37 -8.84 -20.62
N SER A 17 23.59 -9.51 -21.75
CA SER A 17 22.50 -10.01 -22.60
C SER A 17 21.56 -10.97 -21.85
N PHE A 18 22.11 -11.88 -21.03
CA PHE A 18 21.30 -12.76 -20.18
C PHE A 18 20.55 -11.98 -19.09
N CYS A 19 21.21 -11.04 -18.38
CA CYS A 19 20.56 -10.21 -17.38
C CYS A 19 19.44 -9.35 -17.99
N ALA A 20 19.70 -8.71 -19.13
CA ALA A 20 18.74 -7.91 -19.87
C ALA A 20 17.53 -8.73 -20.32
N LEU A 21 17.76 -9.91 -20.90
CA LEU A 21 16.68 -10.81 -21.28
C LEU A 21 15.81 -11.20 -20.07
N PHE A 22 16.44 -11.57 -18.94
CA PHE A 22 15.73 -11.94 -17.72
C PHE A 22 14.90 -10.78 -17.14
N ILE A 23 15.46 -9.57 -17.06
CA ILE A 23 14.73 -8.39 -16.56
C ILE A 23 13.57 -8.02 -17.50
N LEU A 24 13.82 -7.96 -18.81
CA LEU A 24 12.78 -7.62 -19.80
C LEU A 24 11.65 -8.64 -19.81
N THR A 25 11.96 -9.94 -19.82
CA THR A 25 10.95 -11.00 -19.74
C THR A 25 10.12 -10.91 -18.46
N SER A 26 10.76 -10.66 -17.32
CA SER A 26 10.06 -10.47 -16.04
C SER A 26 9.12 -9.27 -16.07
N MET A 27 9.55 -8.14 -16.65
CA MET A 27 8.71 -6.95 -16.79
C MET A 27 7.54 -7.16 -17.76
N VAL A 28 7.76 -7.88 -18.87
CA VAL A 28 6.69 -8.25 -19.82
C VAL A 28 5.67 -9.17 -19.13
N VAL A 29 6.11 -10.18 -18.38
CA VAL A 29 5.21 -11.05 -17.61
C VAL A 29 4.41 -10.24 -16.58
N ALA A 30 5.06 -9.31 -15.87
CA ALA A 30 4.37 -8.43 -14.93
C ALA A 30 3.31 -7.56 -15.63
N ALA A 31 3.62 -6.99 -16.80
CA ALA A 31 2.67 -6.22 -17.60
C ALA A 31 1.48 -7.08 -18.07
N ILE A 32 1.72 -8.33 -18.50
CA ILE A 32 0.66 -9.27 -18.88
C ILE A 32 -0.24 -9.59 -17.68
N ILE A 33 0.32 -9.80 -16.49
CA ILE A 33 -0.45 -10.05 -15.26
C ILE A 33 -1.36 -8.84 -14.98
N ILE A 34 -0.82 -7.62 -14.99
CA ILE A 34 -1.61 -6.39 -14.76
C ILE A 34 -2.71 -6.27 -15.81
N TRP A 35 -2.38 -6.46 -17.09
CA TRP A 35 -3.36 -6.39 -18.17
C TRP A 35 -4.47 -7.42 -18.00
N LYS A 36 -4.14 -8.65 -17.60
CA LYS A 36 -5.11 -9.73 -17.39
C LYS A 36 -6.04 -9.46 -16.21
N PHE A 37 -5.53 -8.97 -15.09
CA PHE A 37 -6.31 -8.82 -13.85
C PHE A 37 -7.02 -7.46 -13.73
N GLU A 38 -6.44 -6.39 -14.27
CA GLU A 38 -6.99 -5.03 -14.17
C GLU A 38 -7.44 -4.44 -15.52
N GLY A 39 -6.77 -4.77 -16.63
CA GLY A 39 -7.08 -4.20 -17.95
C GLY A 39 -8.22 -4.89 -18.72
N ARG A 40 -8.24 -6.22 -18.76
CA ARG A 40 -9.23 -6.99 -19.57
C ARG A 40 -10.68 -6.80 -19.08
N LYS A 41 -10.88 -6.59 -17.78
CA LYS A 41 -12.21 -6.51 -17.19
C LYS A 41 -12.91 -5.17 -17.38
N ARG A 42 -12.18 -4.07 -17.63
CA ARG A 42 -12.82 -2.78 -17.95
C ARG A 42 -13.59 -2.82 -19.28
N SER A 43 -13.24 -3.78 -20.17
CA SER A 43 -13.94 -4.04 -21.43
C SER A 43 -15.18 -4.94 -21.28
N GLU A 44 -15.18 -5.90 -20.34
CA GLU A 44 -16.28 -6.86 -20.14
C GLU A 44 -17.30 -6.42 -19.06
N ASN A 45 -16.92 -5.51 -18.15
CA ASN A 45 -17.80 -5.01 -17.07
C ASN A 45 -18.93 -4.06 -17.52
N ARG A 46 -19.20 -3.94 -18.83
CA ARG A 46 -20.43 -3.29 -19.30
C ARG A 46 -21.63 -4.24 -19.40
N GLU A 47 -21.47 -5.55 -19.27
CA GLU A 47 -22.56 -6.48 -19.63
C GLU A 47 -23.11 -7.46 -18.59
N VAL A 48 -22.47 -7.79 -17.46
CA VAL A 48 -23.11 -8.77 -16.53
C VAL A 48 -22.82 -8.53 -15.05
N GLU A 49 -23.87 -8.07 -14.35
CA GLU A 49 -23.95 -7.74 -12.92
C GLU A 49 -24.11 -8.98 -12.01
N ASN A 50 -23.52 -10.13 -12.34
CA ASN A 50 -23.63 -11.32 -11.48
C ASN A 50 -22.52 -12.34 -11.72
N ARG A 51 -21.43 -12.27 -10.92
CA ARG A 51 -20.63 -13.41 -10.43
C ARG A 51 -19.36 -12.94 -9.69
N LYS A 52 -19.23 -13.35 -8.43
CA LYS A 52 -18.01 -13.36 -7.59
C LYS A 52 -17.23 -12.04 -7.55
N GLU A 53 -17.24 -11.36 -6.40
CA GLU A 53 -16.37 -10.20 -6.13
C GLU A 53 -14.97 -10.42 -6.71
N SER A 54 -14.64 -9.62 -7.71
CA SER A 54 -13.45 -9.86 -8.49
C SER A 54 -12.23 -9.38 -7.70
N PRO A 55 -11.09 -10.11 -7.72
CA PRO A 55 -9.95 -9.82 -6.84
C PRO A 55 -9.28 -8.46 -7.09
N GLY A 56 -9.67 -7.73 -8.14
CA GLY A 56 -9.17 -6.39 -8.46
C GLY A 56 -10.16 -5.25 -8.19
N ILE A 57 -11.39 -5.52 -7.73
CA ILE A 57 -12.33 -4.47 -7.33
C ILE A 57 -11.93 -3.96 -5.95
N LEU A 58 -11.77 -2.64 -5.86
CA LEU A 58 -11.46 -1.92 -4.63
C LEU A 58 -12.65 -1.04 -4.28
N TYR A 59 -12.95 -0.91 -3.00
CA TYR A 59 -13.97 0.00 -2.50
C TYR A 59 -13.33 1.25 -1.87
N GLU A 60 -13.96 2.42 -2.04
CA GLU A 60 -13.42 3.70 -1.53
C GLU A 60 -13.25 3.74 -0.02
N ASP A 61 -13.96 2.91 0.71
CA ASP A 61 -13.95 2.89 2.17
C ASP A 61 -12.88 1.99 2.77
N GLU A 62 -12.23 1.14 1.98
CA GLU A 62 -11.15 0.25 2.43
C GLU A 62 -9.88 1.01 2.84
N THR A 63 -9.66 2.21 2.30
CA THR A 63 -8.38 2.92 2.45
C THR A 63 -8.28 3.79 3.70
N TRP A 64 -9.41 4.20 4.27
CA TRP A 64 -9.45 5.09 5.43
C TRP A 64 -10.18 4.51 6.64
N LYS A 65 -10.81 3.34 6.51
CA LYS A 65 -11.40 2.61 7.64
C LYS A 65 -10.37 1.69 8.30
N THR A 66 -10.64 1.43 9.57
CA THR A 66 -9.89 0.51 10.43
C THR A 66 -10.40 -0.92 10.27
N CYS A 67 -9.58 -1.92 10.58
CA CYS A 67 -9.98 -3.34 10.64
C CYS A 67 -11.13 -3.61 11.62
N LEU A 68 -11.22 -2.80 12.67
CA LEU A 68 -12.13 -2.98 13.79
C LEU A 68 -13.12 -1.82 13.83
N GLU A 69 -14.41 -2.13 13.82
CA GLU A 69 -15.49 -1.14 13.76
C GLU A 69 -15.52 -0.21 14.99
N GLY A 70 -14.97 -0.66 16.12
CA GLY A 70 -14.85 0.14 17.35
C GLY A 70 -13.69 1.15 17.37
N ILE A 71 -12.75 1.10 16.42
CA ILE A 71 -11.62 2.05 16.40
C ILE A 71 -12.00 3.25 15.53
N HIS A 72 -12.11 4.42 16.16
CA HIS A 72 -12.40 5.66 15.45
C HIS A 72 -11.34 5.93 14.34
N PRO A 73 -11.75 6.27 13.10
CA PRO A 73 -10.84 6.49 11.96
C PRO A 73 -9.72 7.52 12.22
N ALA A 74 -9.91 8.42 13.19
CA ALA A 74 -8.90 9.39 13.61
C ALA A 74 -7.61 8.74 14.18
N TRP A 75 -7.68 7.55 14.77
CA TRP A 75 -6.48 6.86 15.26
C TRP A 75 -5.58 6.40 14.11
N LEU A 76 -6.17 5.85 13.04
CA LEU A 76 -5.44 5.49 11.83
C LEU A 76 -4.83 6.74 11.17
N LEU A 77 -5.58 7.85 11.14
CA LEU A 77 -5.06 9.13 10.68
C LEU A 77 -3.86 9.61 11.51
N GLY A 78 -3.98 9.63 12.83
CA GLY A 78 -2.92 10.06 13.74
C GLY A 78 -1.65 9.23 13.56
N PHE A 79 -1.80 7.90 13.46
CA PHE A 79 -0.70 6.98 13.17
C PHE A 79 -0.02 7.31 11.84
N ARG A 80 -0.78 7.48 10.74
CA ARG A 80 -0.23 7.78 9.42
C ARG A 80 0.51 9.11 9.37
N VAL A 81 -0.04 10.15 10.02
CA VAL A 81 0.61 11.47 10.11
C VAL A 81 1.90 11.38 10.91
N PHE A 82 1.89 10.69 12.05
CA PHE A 82 3.10 10.49 12.84
C PHE A 82 4.18 9.72 12.07
N ALA A 83 3.81 8.61 11.43
CA ALA A 83 4.71 7.83 10.59
C ALA A 83 5.28 8.66 9.43
N PHE A 84 4.44 9.45 8.75
CA PHE A 84 4.87 10.35 7.68
C PHE A 84 5.92 11.36 8.16
N LEU A 85 5.66 12.05 9.27
CA LEU A 85 6.58 13.06 9.81
C LEU A 85 7.92 12.44 10.24
N MET A 86 7.89 11.29 10.90
CA MET A 86 9.11 10.58 11.32
C MET A 86 9.94 10.09 10.13
N LEU A 87 9.29 9.44 9.14
CA LEU A 87 9.96 8.97 7.94
C LEU A 87 10.52 10.13 7.11
N LEU A 88 9.75 11.20 6.94
CA LEU A 88 10.22 12.39 6.23
C LEU A 88 11.41 13.04 6.95
N ALA A 89 11.38 13.16 8.27
CA ALA A 89 12.49 13.68 9.05
C ALA A 89 13.76 12.83 8.88
N LEU A 90 13.65 11.50 8.93
CA LEU A 90 14.77 10.59 8.71
C LEU A 90 15.32 10.68 7.27
N LEU A 91 14.43 10.78 6.27
CA LEU A 91 14.82 10.92 4.87
C LEU A 91 15.58 12.24 4.65
N MET A 92 15.06 13.34 5.18
CA MET A 92 15.69 14.66 5.08
C MET A 92 17.03 14.69 5.84
N ALA A 93 17.09 14.14 7.05
CA ALA A 93 18.33 14.06 7.81
C ALA A 93 19.41 13.27 7.05
N ASN A 94 19.06 12.13 6.46
CA ASN A 94 20.01 11.35 5.68
C ASN A 94 20.44 12.08 4.41
N ALA A 95 19.53 12.77 3.71
CA ALA A 95 19.85 13.57 2.53
C ALA A 95 20.79 14.75 2.86
N VAL A 96 20.62 15.39 4.02
CA VAL A 96 21.48 16.48 4.50
C VAL A 96 22.86 15.98 4.93
N ILE A 97 22.92 14.85 5.65
CA ILE A 97 24.18 14.32 6.18
C ILE A 97 25.02 13.65 5.09
N SER A 98 24.38 12.84 4.24
CA SER A 98 25.04 11.98 3.27
C SER A 98 25.03 12.54 1.84
N GLY A 99 24.32 13.64 1.61
CA GLY A 99 24.14 14.27 0.30
C GLY A 99 23.14 13.54 -0.61
N GLY A 100 22.91 14.09 -1.81
CA GLY A 100 21.95 13.55 -2.78
C GLY A 100 22.35 12.20 -3.43
N GLY A 101 23.62 11.80 -3.31
CA GLY A 101 24.12 10.53 -3.85
C GLY A 101 23.46 9.29 -3.24
N ILE A 102 22.78 9.44 -2.09
CA ILE A 102 22.03 8.34 -1.47
C ILE A 102 20.90 7.81 -2.37
N PHE A 103 20.35 8.63 -3.28
CA PHE A 103 19.27 8.23 -4.19
C PHE A 103 19.73 7.26 -5.28
N TYR A 104 21.02 6.92 -5.37
CA TYR A 104 21.50 5.78 -6.15
C TYR A 104 21.21 4.44 -5.48
N PHE A 105 20.83 4.39 -4.20
CA PHE A 105 20.55 3.13 -3.51
C PHE A 105 19.06 2.79 -3.58
N TYR A 106 18.76 1.52 -3.83
CA TYR A 106 17.40 0.99 -3.84
C TYR A 106 16.71 1.15 -2.48
N THR A 107 17.49 1.03 -1.39
CA THR A 107 17.00 1.32 -0.03
C THR A 107 16.37 2.70 0.06
N GLN A 108 16.97 3.73 -0.55
CA GLN A 108 16.43 5.08 -0.50
C GLN A 108 15.21 5.25 -1.40
N TRP A 109 15.16 4.57 -2.54
CA TRP A 109 13.95 4.50 -3.37
C TRP A 109 12.79 3.91 -2.58
N THR A 110 13.01 2.79 -1.89
CA THR A 110 12.02 2.15 -1.01
C THR A 110 11.61 3.06 0.14
N PHE A 111 12.57 3.65 0.86
CA PHE A 111 12.27 4.52 2.01
C PHE A 111 11.48 5.78 1.59
N THR A 112 11.83 6.35 0.44
CA THR A 112 11.10 7.48 -0.17
C THR A 112 9.69 7.05 -0.57
N LEU A 113 9.52 5.89 -1.19
CA LEU A 113 8.20 5.36 -1.58
C LEU A 113 7.31 5.12 -0.36
N VAL A 114 7.86 4.58 0.74
CA VAL A 114 7.14 4.41 2.01
C VAL A 114 6.76 5.77 2.62
N THR A 115 7.63 6.76 2.52
CA THR A 115 7.31 8.13 2.96
C THR A 115 6.15 8.72 2.14
N ILE A 116 6.18 8.56 0.81
CA ILE A 116 5.09 8.97 -0.09
C ILE A 116 3.80 8.22 0.24
N TYR A 117 3.88 6.91 0.51
CA TYR A 117 2.75 6.09 0.93
C TYR A 117 2.07 6.68 2.17
N PHE A 118 2.83 6.99 3.22
CA PHE A 118 2.25 7.56 4.44
C PHE A 118 1.69 8.97 4.21
N GLY A 119 2.35 9.81 3.40
CA GLY A 119 1.83 11.13 3.04
C GLY A 119 0.50 11.04 2.27
N PHE A 120 0.41 10.15 1.30
CA PHE A 120 -0.82 9.91 0.55
C PHE A 120 -1.91 9.27 1.44
N GLY A 121 -1.54 8.33 2.30
CA GLY A 121 -2.42 7.69 3.26
C GLY A 121 -3.00 8.69 4.27
N SER A 122 -2.22 9.66 4.72
CA SER A 122 -2.70 10.77 5.55
C SER A 122 -3.74 11.60 4.81
N ALA A 123 -3.50 11.97 3.54
CA ALA A 123 -4.46 12.74 2.75
C ALA A 123 -5.79 11.98 2.57
N VAL A 124 -5.73 10.69 2.24
CA VAL A 124 -6.91 9.83 2.08
C VAL A 124 -7.64 9.65 3.42
N SER A 125 -6.93 9.48 4.52
CA SER A 125 -7.52 9.40 5.86
C SER A 125 -8.19 10.71 6.29
N ILE A 126 -7.63 11.88 5.93
CA ILE A 126 -8.25 13.18 6.20
C ILE A 126 -9.58 13.30 5.44
N ASP A 127 -9.61 12.96 4.15
CA ASP A 127 -10.83 12.99 3.34
C ASP A 127 -11.89 12.02 3.90
N GLY A 128 -11.48 10.80 4.26
CA GLY A 128 -12.34 9.81 4.91
C GLY A 128 -12.94 10.29 6.23
N CYS A 129 -12.12 10.86 7.11
CA CYS A 129 -12.57 11.45 8.37
C CYS A 129 -13.55 12.61 8.14
N ARG A 130 -13.29 13.50 7.17
CA ARG A 130 -14.21 14.60 6.82
C ARG A 130 -15.58 14.07 6.36
N LYS A 131 -15.59 13.03 5.52
CA LYS A 131 -16.82 12.36 5.08
C LYS A 131 -17.56 11.70 6.24
N HIS A 132 -16.84 11.06 7.16
CA HIS A 132 -17.41 10.43 8.35
C HIS A 132 -18.04 11.47 9.30
N CYS A 133 -17.33 12.56 9.62
CA CYS A 133 -17.85 13.65 10.43
C CYS A 133 -19.06 14.32 9.79
N ARG A 134 -19.07 14.51 8.46
CA ARG A 134 -20.23 15.07 7.75
C ARG A 134 -21.47 14.18 7.86
N LYS A 135 -21.31 12.86 7.78
CA LYS A 135 -22.40 11.89 7.98
C LYS A 135 -22.95 11.95 9.40
N ALA A 136 -22.07 11.96 10.42
CA ALA A 136 -22.48 12.06 11.82
C ALA A 136 -23.21 13.38 12.14
N CYS A 137 -22.81 14.49 11.51
CA CYS A 137 -23.47 15.80 11.69
C CYS A 137 -24.84 15.87 10.98
N GLY A 138 -24.97 15.30 9.78
CA GLY A 138 -26.25 15.24 9.05
C GLY A 138 -27.30 14.41 9.80
N ASP A 139 -26.91 13.26 10.34
CA ASP A 139 -27.79 12.39 11.12
C ASP A 139 -28.27 13.07 12.42
N ARG A 140 -27.37 13.82 13.08
CA ARG A 140 -27.70 14.62 14.26
C ARG A 140 -28.66 15.78 13.97
N SER A 141 -28.59 16.39 12.78
CA SER A 141 -29.51 17.46 12.38
C SER A 141 -30.93 16.95 12.09
N ASN A 142 -31.04 15.76 11.49
CA ASN A 142 -32.34 15.12 11.24
C ASN A 142 -33.03 14.74 12.56
N HIS A 143 -32.26 14.29 13.55
CA HIS A 143 -32.80 13.94 14.87
C HIS A 143 -33.24 15.15 15.69
N ILE A 144 -32.57 16.29 15.56
CA ILE A 144 -32.96 17.55 16.25
C ILE A 144 -34.19 18.19 15.59
N SER A 145 -34.38 18.03 14.28
CA SER A 145 -35.54 18.58 13.58
C SER A 145 -36.89 17.93 13.96
N LEU A 146 -36.87 16.71 14.50
CA LEU A 146 -38.07 15.97 14.91
C LEU A 146 -38.58 16.34 16.32
N ASP A 147 -37.74 16.92 17.17
CA ASP A 147 -38.10 17.26 18.57
C ASP A 147 -38.57 18.72 18.75
N SER A 148 -38.54 19.56 17.70
CA SER A 148 -38.83 20.99 17.82
C SER A 148 -40.25 21.43 17.41
N GLU A 149 -41.10 20.52 16.92
CA GLU A 149 -42.43 20.87 16.36
C GLU A 149 -43.64 20.40 17.19
N GLN A 150 -43.50 20.18 18.51
CA GLN A 150 -44.64 19.76 19.33
C GLN A 150 -44.86 20.65 20.56
N GLY A 151 -45.39 21.85 20.31
CA GLY A 151 -45.93 22.70 21.36
C GLY A 151 -46.87 23.75 20.82
N THR A 152 -48.19 23.47 20.81
CA THR A 152 -49.26 24.47 21.05
C THR A 152 -50.56 23.73 21.37
N TYR A 153 -51.15 24.08 22.52
CA TYR A 153 -52.38 23.58 23.11
C TYR A 153 -53.62 24.27 22.51
N VAL A 154 -54.69 23.51 22.17
CA VAL A 154 -56.05 24.02 21.90
C VAL A 154 -57.09 22.96 22.36
N PRO A 155 -58.20 23.34 23.04
CA PRO A 155 -59.10 22.42 23.77
C PRO A 155 -60.17 21.75 22.88
N PRO A 156 -60.87 20.68 23.35
CA PRO A 156 -61.70 19.83 22.50
C PRO A 156 -63.16 20.31 22.41
N THR A 157 -63.78 20.11 21.25
CA THR A 157 -65.24 20.00 21.12
C THR A 157 -65.61 18.72 20.38
N ILE A 158 -66.58 18.04 20.98
CA ILE A 158 -67.19 16.76 20.65
C ILE A 158 -68.30 17.03 19.61
N ASP A 159 -68.23 16.41 18.42
CA ASP A 159 -69.18 15.37 18.01
C ASP A 159 -68.96 14.88 16.56
N GLU A 160 -69.02 13.55 16.47
CA GLU A 160 -69.55 12.71 15.37
C GLU A 160 -68.79 12.42 14.05
N ILE A 161 -68.38 11.13 14.01
CA ILE A 161 -68.53 10.14 12.91
C ILE A 161 -67.32 9.97 11.94
N ALA A 162 -66.46 9.06 12.38
CA ALA A 162 -65.90 7.91 11.66
C ALA A 162 -65.51 8.06 10.18
N ASP A 163 -64.20 8.22 9.95
CA ASP A 163 -63.47 7.45 8.94
C ASP A 163 -62.16 6.94 9.56
N VAL A 164 -62.17 5.66 9.95
CA VAL A 164 -61.00 4.94 10.45
C VAL A 164 -60.32 4.28 9.26
N SER A 165 -59.27 4.91 8.73
CA SER A 165 -58.18 4.16 8.09
C SER A 165 -56.84 4.76 8.50
N SER A 166 -56.34 4.22 9.62
CA SER A 166 -54.93 4.08 9.99
C SER A 166 -53.94 4.98 9.26
N ASN A 167 -53.49 6.02 9.96
CA ASN A 167 -52.14 6.54 9.85
C ASN A 167 -51.16 5.36 9.90
N GLN A 168 -50.71 4.89 8.73
CA GLN A 168 -49.53 4.07 8.65
C GLN A 168 -48.35 5.01 8.92
N SER A 169 -48.03 5.14 10.19
CA SER A 169 -46.67 5.36 10.63
C SER A 169 -45.77 4.49 9.75
N LYS A 170 -44.95 5.13 8.92
CA LYS A 170 -43.77 4.45 8.39
C LYS A 170 -42.89 4.18 9.61
N HIS A 171 -43.15 3.04 10.22
CA HIS A 171 -42.23 2.33 11.06
C HIS A 171 -40.96 2.18 10.22
N CYS A 172 -40.00 3.08 10.44
CA CYS A 172 -38.63 2.88 9.98
C CYS A 172 -38.09 1.71 10.82
N ASP A 173 -38.34 0.50 10.35
CA ASP A 173 -37.48 -0.63 10.66
C ASP A 173 -36.02 -0.16 10.45
N PRO A 174 -35.11 -0.30 11.43
CA PRO A 174 -33.69 -0.19 11.20
C PRO A 174 -33.22 -1.47 10.49
N ARG A 175 -33.83 -1.81 9.35
CA ARG A 175 -33.19 -2.68 8.37
C ARG A 175 -32.18 -1.79 7.69
N GLU A 176 -30.97 -1.79 8.23
CA GLU A 176 -29.77 -1.28 7.58
C GLU A 176 -29.86 -1.59 6.08
N ALA A 177 -30.18 -0.55 5.29
CA ALA A 177 -30.08 -0.66 3.84
C ALA A 177 -28.65 -1.14 3.56
N PRO A 178 -28.44 -2.18 2.72
CA PRO A 178 -27.11 -2.71 2.48
C PRO A 178 -26.20 -1.57 2.06
N TYR A 179 -25.24 -1.23 2.92
CA TYR A 179 -24.24 -0.21 2.62
C TYR A 179 -23.45 -0.75 1.42
N HIS A 180 -23.82 -0.31 0.21
CA HIS A 180 -23.05 -0.58 -1.00
C HIS A 180 -21.91 0.44 -1.06
N PRO A 181 -20.66 0.04 -0.82
CA PRO A 181 -19.55 0.97 -0.93
C PRO A 181 -19.38 1.38 -2.39
N SER A 182 -19.12 2.67 -2.64
CA SER A 182 -18.79 3.15 -3.99
C SER A 182 -17.51 2.47 -4.49
N ILE A 183 -17.51 2.10 -5.77
CA ILE A 183 -16.32 1.61 -6.46
C ILE A 183 -15.21 2.66 -6.33
N ALA A 184 -14.02 2.19 -5.97
CA ALA A 184 -12.83 3.02 -5.77
C ALA A 184 -12.52 3.93 -6.95
N GLY A 185 -12.33 5.22 -6.68
CA GLY A 185 -11.70 6.14 -7.62
C GLY A 185 -10.24 5.77 -7.94
N PRO A 186 -9.66 6.37 -9.00
CA PRO A 186 -8.29 6.06 -9.45
C PRO A 186 -7.22 6.33 -8.38
N TRP A 187 -7.44 7.32 -7.51
CA TRP A 187 -6.54 7.65 -6.39
C TRP A 187 -6.46 6.53 -5.35
N THR A 188 -7.59 5.88 -5.05
CA THR A 188 -7.67 4.76 -4.12
C THR A 188 -6.94 3.54 -4.69
N TYR A 189 -7.06 3.29 -6.00
CA TYR A 189 -6.26 2.28 -6.70
C TYR A 189 -4.76 2.57 -6.62
N ALA A 190 -4.35 3.81 -6.94
CA ALA A 190 -2.95 4.22 -6.84
C ALA A 190 -2.38 4.04 -5.43
N PHE A 191 -3.15 4.41 -4.40
CA PHE A 191 -2.75 4.21 -3.00
C PHE A 191 -2.51 2.74 -2.67
N GLN A 192 -3.42 1.85 -3.08
CA GLN A 192 -3.30 0.41 -2.83
C GLN A 192 -2.16 -0.24 -3.63
N ILE A 193 -1.87 0.26 -4.84
CA ILE A 193 -0.70 -0.18 -5.63
C ILE A 193 0.59 0.23 -4.91
N ILE A 194 0.70 1.49 -4.48
CA ILE A 194 1.87 1.98 -3.74
C ILE A 194 2.08 1.16 -2.46
N TYR A 195 1.01 0.89 -1.70
CA TYR A 195 1.05 0.05 -0.51
C TYR A 195 1.71 -1.31 -0.76
N GLN A 196 1.37 -1.97 -1.87
CA GLN A 196 1.86 -3.31 -2.18
C GLN A 196 3.28 -3.30 -2.75
N ILE A 197 3.64 -2.26 -3.52
CA ILE A 197 5.03 -2.05 -3.89
C ILE A 197 5.87 -1.85 -2.63
N CYS A 198 5.42 -1.02 -1.69
CA CYS A 198 6.07 -0.80 -0.39
C CYS A 198 6.24 -2.11 0.39
N ALA A 199 5.18 -2.94 0.46
CA ALA A 199 5.21 -4.22 1.17
C ALA A 199 6.32 -5.14 0.64
N GLY A 200 6.39 -5.33 -0.68
CA GLY A 200 7.45 -6.14 -1.29
C GLY A 200 8.83 -5.51 -1.11
N ALA A 201 8.94 -4.20 -1.35
CA ALA A 201 10.20 -3.49 -1.36
C ALA A 201 10.85 -3.41 0.03
N VAL A 202 10.07 -3.14 1.08
CA VAL A 202 10.54 -3.12 2.47
C VAL A 202 10.98 -4.51 2.91
N MET A 203 10.18 -5.54 2.63
CA MET A 203 10.58 -6.92 2.96
C MET A 203 11.87 -7.32 2.26
N LEU A 204 12.06 -6.93 0.99
CA LEU A 204 13.28 -7.20 0.25
C LEU A 204 14.48 -6.45 0.83
N THR A 205 14.38 -5.13 0.99
CA THR A 205 15.52 -4.30 1.45
C THR A 205 15.96 -4.69 2.85
N ASP A 206 15.02 -4.93 3.74
CA ASP A 206 15.32 -5.18 5.15
C ASP A 206 15.82 -6.61 5.35
N SER A 207 15.23 -7.59 4.65
CA SER A 207 15.73 -8.97 4.68
C SER A 207 17.15 -9.06 4.10
N VAL A 208 17.40 -8.43 2.95
CA VAL A 208 18.75 -8.42 2.35
C VAL A 208 19.73 -7.71 3.26
N PHE A 209 19.35 -6.59 3.88
CA PHE A 209 20.23 -5.87 4.79
C PHE A 209 20.57 -6.71 6.03
N TRP A 210 19.57 -7.22 6.76
CA TRP A 210 19.78 -7.90 8.03
C TRP A 210 20.30 -9.34 7.89
N LEU A 211 19.88 -10.07 6.85
CA LEU A 211 20.24 -11.49 6.69
C LEU A 211 21.49 -11.69 5.82
N ILE A 212 21.82 -10.73 4.96
CA ILE A 212 22.93 -10.88 4.01
C ILE A 212 24.01 -9.82 4.27
N ILE A 213 23.67 -8.53 4.18
CA ILE A 213 24.67 -7.45 4.21
C ILE A 213 25.32 -7.33 5.60
N PHE A 214 24.51 -7.22 6.64
CA PHE A 214 24.99 -7.03 8.00
C PHE A 214 25.89 -8.17 8.49
N PRO A 215 25.51 -9.47 8.40
CA PRO A 215 26.33 -10.56 8.91
C PRO A 215 27.55 -10.91 8.04
N PHE A 216 27.47 -10.74 6.70
CA PHE A 216 28.50 -11.27 5.78
C PHE A 216 29.31 -10.22 5.05
N LEU A 217 28.76 -9.03 4.80
CA LEU A 217 29.39 -8.02 3.93
C LEU A 217 29.88 -6.79 4.70
N MET A 218 29.37 -6.54 5.91
CA MET A 218 29.81 -5.42 6.72
C MET A 218 31.12 -5.77 7.47
N PRO A 219 32.17 -4.94 7.41
CA PRO A 219 33.41 -5.20 8.14
C PRO A 219 33.16 -5.24 9.65
N LYS A 220 33.81 -6.18 10.37
CA LYS A 220 33.68 -6.35 11.84
C LYS A 220 33.95 -5.08 12.66
N TYR A 221 34.61 -4.08 12.09
CA TYR A 221 35.01 -2.83 12.73
C TYR A 221 34.23 -1.59 12.25
N ARG A 222 33.28 -1.74 11.31
CA ARG A 222 32.44 -0.61 10.88
C ARG A 222 31.27 -0.50 11.85
N SER A 223 31.22 0.59 12.61
CA SER A 223 30.06 0.88 13.45
C SER A 223 28.81 1.03 12.57
N LEU A 224 27.75 0.30 12.93
CA LEU A 224 26.42 0.53 12.37
C LEU A 224 26.00 1.96 12.70
N ASN A 225 25.78 2.78 11.67
CA ASN A 225 25.21 4.10 11.87
C ASN A 225 23.73 3.94 12.29
N PHE A 226 23.34 4.63 13.36
CA PHE A 226 21.97 4.63 13.87
C PHE A 226 20.93 4.95 12.78
N ILE A 227 21.22 5.92 11.90
CA ILE A 227 20.32 6.30 10.80
C ILE A 227 20.11 5.12 9.83
N VAL A 228 21.17 4.36 9.54
CA VAL A 228 21.09 3.20 8.65
C VAL A 228 20.24 2.10 9.29
N VAL A 229 20.43 1.83 10.58
CA VAL A 229 19.58 0.88 11.33
C VAL A 229 18.12 1.33 11.31
N CYS A 230 17.84 2.60 11.59
CA CYS A 230 16.49 3.15 11.51
C CYS A 230 15.89 2.99 10.12
N MET A 231 16.63 3.26 9.05
CA MET A 231 16.14 3.13 7.67
C MET A 231 15.80 1.71 7.25
N HIS A 232 16.43 0.71 7.86
CA HIS A 232 16.22 -0.71 7.60
C HIS A 232 15.31 -1.39 8.65
N SER A 233 14.60 -0.63 9.47
CA SER A 233 13.71 -1.20 10.50
C SER A 233 12.45 -0.38 10.74
N ILE A 234 12.56 0.95 10.82
CA ILE A 234 11.42 1.83 11.13
C ILE A 234 10.38 1.83 9.99
N ASN A 235 10.83 1.75 8.74
CA ASN A 235 9.96 1.55 7.57
C ASN A 235 9.07 0.30 7.71
N ALA A 236 9.64 -0.85 8.10
CA ALA A 236 8.90 -2.09 8.34
C ALA A 236 7.95 -1.97 9.52
N VAL A 237 8.40 -1.39 10.64
CA VAL A 237 7.57 -1.18 11.83
C VAL A 237 6.33 -0.35 11.49
N PHE A 238 6.52 0.79 10.81
CA PHE A 238 5.38 1.63 10.43
C PHE A 238 4.47 0.95 9.42
N LEU A 239 5.01 0.30 8.39
CA LEU A 239 4.20 -0.34 7.35
C LEU A 239 3.39 -1.53 7.91
N ILE A 240 3.99 -2.34 8.78
CA ILE A 240 3.29 -3.43 9.48
C ILE A 240 2.25 -2.85 10.45
N GLY A 241 2.59 -1.79 11.20
CA GLY A 241 1.64 -1.09 12.07
C GLY A 241 0.42 -0.58 11.31
N ASP A 242 0.62 0.08 10.16
CA ASP A 242 -0.48 0.53 9.30
C ASP A 242 -1.31 -0.66 8.82
N THR A 243 -0.65 -1.74 8.39
CA THR A 243 -1.29 -2.98 7.92
C THR A 243 -2.16 -3.62 9.00
N ILE A 244 -1.74 -3.58 10.26
CA ILE A 244 -2.52 -4.09 11.40
C ILE A 244 -3.78 -3.25 11.60
N LEU A 245 -3.66 -1.92 11.47
CA LEU A 245 -4.75 -0.98 11.73
C LEU A 245 -5.75 -0.88 10.56
N ASN A 246 -5.27 -0.95 9.32
CA ASN A 246 -6.07 -0.72 8.11
C ASN A 246 -6.76 -2.00 7.61
N CYS A 247 -7.93 -1.86 6.98
CA CYS A 247 -8.70 -2.97 6.42
C CYS A 247 -8.42 -3.24 4.93
N MET A 248 -7.27 -2.80 4.40
CA MET A 248 -7.00 -2.93 2.96
C MET A 248 -6.72 -4.37 2.56
N ARG A 249 -7.30 -4.78 1.42
CA ARG A 249 -7.03 -6.09 0.81
C ARG A 249 -5.61 -6.16 0.24
N PHE A 250 -5.04 -7.36 0.26
CA PHE A 250 -3.71 -7.66 -0.31
C PHE A 250 -3.78 -8.71 -1.43
N PRO A 251 -4.28 -8.36 -2.63
CA PRO A 251 -4.26 -9.25 -3.78
C PRO A 251 -2.84 -9.65 -4.19
N LEU A 252 -2.61 -10.95 -4.37
CA LEU A 252 -1.29 -11.49 -4.72
C LEU A 252 -0.82 -11.09 -6.13
N PHE A 253 -1.75 -10.95 -7.09
CA PHE A 253 -1.38 -10.69 -8.49
C PHE A 253 -0.64 -9.35 -8.67
N ARG A 254 -0.80 -8.42 -7.73
CA ARG A 254 -0.15 -7.12 -7.77
C ARG A 254 1.32 -7.11 -7.32
N ILE A 255 1.88 -8.30 -7.01
CA ILE A 255 3.33 -8.52 -7.04
C ILE A 255 3.95 -8.03 -8.37
N ALA A 256 3.18 -8.04 -9.46
CA ALA A 256 3.59 -7.48 -10.74
C ALA A 256 4.07 -6.02 -10.65
N TYR A 257 3.41 -5.17 -9.86
CA TYR A 257 3.85 -3.78 -9.67
C TYR A 257 5.17 -3.69 -8.92
N PHE A 258 5.39 -4.58 -7.95
CA PHE A 258 6.66 -4.69 -7.24
C PHE A 258 7.80 -5.14 -8.17
N ILE A 259 7.54 -6.13 -9.04
CA ILE A 259 8.49 -6.57 -10.08
C ILE A 259 8.85 -5.40 -11.01
N LEU A 260 7.86 -4.62 -11.47
CA LEU A 260 8.10 -3.45 -12.31
C LEU A 260 8.92 -2.38 -11.59
N TRP A 261 8.66 -2.13 -10.30
CA TRP A 261 9.42 -1.19 -9.49
C TRP A 261 10.90 -1.59 -9.36
N THR A 262 11.17 -2.85 -9.03
CA THR A 262 12.55 -3.36 -8.96
C THR A 262 13.22 -3.34 -10.33
N GLY A 263 12.51 -3.72 -11.40
CA GLY A 263 13.01 -3.65 -12.78
C GLY A 263 13.34 -2.22 -13.21
N ALA A 264 12.50 -1.25 -12.87
CA ALA A 264 12.73 0.16 -13.15
C ALA A 264 14.00 0.69 -12.46
N PHE A 265 14.25 0.28 -11.20
CA PHE A 265 15.50 0.61 -10.52
C PHE A 265 16.72 0.03 -11.23
N VAL A 266 16.67 -1.23 -11.66
CA VAL A 266 17.77 -1.87 -12.39
C VAL A 266 18.06 -1.15 -13.70
N ILE A 267 17.02 -0.80 -14.47
CA ILE A 267 17.16 -0.03 -15.72
C ILE A 267 17.75 1.35 -15.44
N PHE A 268 17.28 2.04 -14.41
CA PHE A 268 17.83 3.33 -13.98
C PHE A 268 19.34 3.22 -13.69
N GLN A 269 19.77 2.19 -12.97
CA GLN A 269 21.19 1.95 -12.70
C GLN A 269 21.99 1.68 -13.96
N TRP A 270 21.44 0.88 -14.89
CA TRP A 270 22.11 0.61 -16.16
C TRP A 270 22.31 1.87 -16.99
N ILE A 271 21.27 2.71 -17.10
CA ILE A 271 21.34 3.98 -17.81
C ILE A 271 22.44 4.85 -17.22
N ILE A 272 22.45 5.07 -15.91
CA ILE A 272 23.45 5.94 -15.28
C ILE A 272 24.88 5.43 -15.50
N HIS A 273 25.12 4.13 -15.29
CA HIS A 273 26.47 3.56 -15.44
C HIS A 273 26.94 3.53 -16.90
N ALA A 274 26.02 3.56 -17.87
CA ALA A 274 26.36 3.69 -19.29
C ALA A 274 26.86 5.10 -19.64
N TYR A 275 26.35 6.14 -18.96
CA TYR A 275 26.74 7.54 -19.22
C TYR A 275 27.85 8.06 -18.31
N VAL A 276 27.93 7.55 -17.08
CA VAL A 276 28.87 8.03 -16.06
C VAL A 276 29.58 6.84 -15.42
N ASN A 277 30.91 6.88 -15.40
CA ASN A 277 31.70 5.84 -14.73
C ASN A 277 31.62 6.02 -13.22
N LEU A 278 30.65 5.36 -12.60
CA LEU A 278 30.39 5.35 -11.16
C LEU A 278 30.67 3.97 -10.58
N TRP A 279 30.90 3.92 -9.28
CA TRP A 279 30.92 2.65 -8.56
C TRP A 279 29.49 2.15 -8.36
N TRP A 280 29.27 0.85 -8.56
CA TRP A 280 27.98 0.22 -8.38
C TRP A 280 27.50 0.34 -6.93
N PRO A 281 26.26 0.82 -6.68
CA PRO A 281 25.73 0.92 -5.32
C PRO A 281 25.65 -0.44 -4.62
N TYR A 282 25.53 -1.51 -5.41
CA TYR A 282 25.50 -2.88 -4.90
C TYR A 282 26.45 -3.77 -5.71
N PRO A 283 27.34 -4.54 -5.06
CA PRO A 283 28.29 -5.43 -5.76
C PRO A 283 27.62 -6.45 -6.68
N PHE A 284 26.40 -6.89 -6.34
CA PHE A 284 25.64 -7.87 -7.12
C PHE A 284 25.02 -7.31 -8.41
N LEU A 285 25.04 -5.98 -8.60
CA LEU A 285 24.62 -5.37 -9.87
C LEU A 285 25.76 -5.28 -10.89
N ASP A 286 27.01 -5.41 -10.44
CA ASP A 286 28.17 -5.28 -11.32
C ASP A 286 28.25 -6.44 -12.33
N LEU A 287 28.16 -6.08 -13.62
CA LEU A 287 28.19 -6.99 -14.75
C LEU A 287 29.61 -7.48 -15.08
N SER A 288 30.64 -6.89 -14.46
CA SER A 288 32.04 -7.33 -14.61
C SER A 288 32.29 -8.72 -14.02
N SER A 289 31.47 -9.12 -13.04
CA SER A 289 31.55 -10.43 -12.39
C SER A 289 31.02 -11.56 -13.27
N SER A 290 31.73 -12.69 -13.31
CA SER A 290 31.24 -13.91 -13.99
C SER A 290 29.94 -14.45 -13.41
N TYR A 291 29.64 -14.12 -12.14
CA TYR A 291 28.45 -14.56 -11.43
C TYR A 291 27.27 -13.57 -11.56
N ALA A 292 27.40 -12.49 -12.35
CA ALA A 292 26.35 -11.50 -12.48
C ALA A 292 24.97 -12.10 -12.88
N PRO A 293 24.86 -13.00 -13.88
CA PRO A 293 23.56 -13.61 -14.19
C PRO A 293 22.92 -14.35 -13.01
N LEU A 294 23.72 -15.01 -12.18
CA LEU A 294 23.23 -15.73 -10.99
C LEU A 294 22.76 -14.76 -9.90
N TRP A 295 23.43 -13.61 -9.73
CA TRP A 295 22.99 -12.56 -8.81
C TRP A 295 21.66 -11.95 -9.23
N TYR A 296 21.51 -11.60 -10.51
CA TYR A 296 20.26 -11.03 -11.04
C TYR A 296 19.10 -12.03 -10.91
N LEU A 297 19.36 -13.31 -11.22
CA LEU A 297 18.38 -14.39 -11.01
C LEU A 297 18.04 -14.56 -9.53
N GLY A 298 19.05 -14.60 -8.65
CA GLY A 298 18.87 -14.80 -7.21
C GLY A 298 18.02 -13.70 -6.57
N ILE A 299 18.34 -12.44 -6.86
CA ILE A 299 17.52 -11.31 -6.40
C ILE A 299 16.13 -11.36 -7.02
N GLY A 300 16.01 -11.63 -8.33
CA GLY A 300 14.74 -11.78 -9.02
C GLY A 300 13.83 -12.83 -8.38
N VAL A 301 14.39 -13.98 -8.00
CA VAL A 301 13.66 -15.04 -7.29
C VAL A 301 13.29 -14.60 -5.86
N MET A 302 14.16 -13.87 -5.15
CA MET A 302 13.90 -13.35 -3.80
C MET A 302 12.70 -12.41 -3.71
N LEU A 303 12.28 -11.76 -4.80
CA LEU A 303 11.06 -10.94 -4.81
C LEU A 303 9.82 -11.75 -4.40
N ILE A 304 9.74 -13.03 -4.80
CA ILE A 304 8.60 -13.91 -4.53
C ILE A 304 8.45 -14.21 -3.02
N PRO A 305 9.44 -14.77 -2.30
CA PRO A 305 9.33 -15.02 -0.88
C PRO A 305 9.20 -13.72 -0.08
N CYS A 306 9.88 -12.61 -0.44
CA CYS A 306 9.73 -11.34 0.28
C CYS A 306 8.28 -10.81 0.21
N TYR A 307 7.67 -10.82 -0.98
CA TYR A 307 6.26 -10.45 -1.13
C TYR A 307 5.32 -11.46 -0.46
N GLY A 308 5.66 -12.75 -0.55
CA GLY A 308 4.90 -13.86 0.06
C GLY A 308 4.86 -13.80 1.59
N ILE A 309 5.98 -13.45 2.24
CA ILE A 309 6.06 -13.26 3.70
C ILE A 309 5.12 -12.12 4.12
N PHE A 310 5.12 -11.01 3.41
CA PHE A 310 4.20 -9.91 3.73
C PHE A 310 2.73 -10.33 3.55
N ALA A 311 2.43 -11.04 2.47
CA ALA A 311 1.09 -11.59 2.25
C ALA A 311 0.67 -12.57 3.37
N LEU A 312 1.61 -13.36 3.90
CA LEU A 312 1.39 -14.23 5.05
C LEU A 312 1.07 -13.42 6.31
N ILE A 313 1.79 -12.32 6.57
CA ILE A 313 1.52 -11.42 7.69
C ILE A 313 0.09 -10.87 7.61
N VAL A 314 -0.35 -10.42 6.42
CA VAL A 314 -1.72 -9.94 6.21
C VAL A 314 -2.75 -11.06 6.48
N LYS A 315 -2.54 -12.26 5.93
CA LYS A 315 -3.44 -13.40 6.18
C LYS A 315 -3.49 -13.80 7.65
N LEU A 316 -2.35 -13.76 8.35
CA LEU A 316 -2.26 -14.08 9.76
C LEU A 316 -2.96 -13.03 10.62
N LYS A 317 -2.87 -11.74 10.24
CA LYS A 317 -3.65 -10.65 10.82
C LYS A 317 -5.14 -10.95 10.69
N ASP A 318 -5.61 -11.19 9.46
CA ASP A 318 -7.03 -11.39 9.19
C ASP A 318 -7.58 -12.62 9.94
N PHE A 319 -6.80 -13.70 9.96
CA PHE A 319 -7.12 -14.91 10.74
C PHE A 319 -7.22 -14.60 12.23
N SER A 320 -6.22 -13.92 12.80
CA SER A 320 -6.17 -13.60 14.24
C SER A 320 -7.30 -12.66 14.65
N LEU A 321 -7.52 -11.56 13.92
CA LEU A 321 -8.56 -10.58 14.23
C LEU A 321 -9.96 -11.18 14.08
N SER A 322 -10.20 -12.00 13.05
CA SER A 322 -11.50 -12.66 12.88
C SER A 322 -11.82 -13.69 13.97
N ARG A 323 -10.79 -14.24 14.63
CA ARG A 323 -10.95 -15.18 15.75
C ARG A 323 -11.14 -14.45 17.08
N THR A 324 -10.39 -13.38 17.33
CA THR A 324 -10.41 -12.66 18.60
C THR A 324 -11.56 -11.65 18.70
N PHE A 325 -11.92 -10.99 17.61
CA PHE A 325 -12.93 -9.91 17.58
C PHE A 325 -14.05 -10.23 16.59
N ARG A 326 -14.72 -11.36 16.76
CA ARG A 326 -15.71 -11.87 15.80
C ARG A 326 -16.84 -10.87 15.47
N ASP A 327 -17.30 -10.12 16.47
CA ASP A 327 -18.46 -9.21 16.34
C ASP A 327 -18.07 -7.78 15.92
N SER A 328 -16.77 -7.44 15.93
CA SER A 328 -16.26 -6.10 15.61
C SER A 328 -15.28 -6.09 14.45
N TYR A 329 -14.89 -7.26 13.95
CA TYR A 329 -13.98 -7.40 12.82
C TYR A 329 -14.74 -7.24 11.52
N ARG A 330 -14.35 -6.23 10.73
CA ARG A 330 -14.93 -5.96 9.43
C ARG A 330 -14.38 -6.97 8.42
N LYS A 331 -15.00 -8.15 8.35
CA LYS A 331 -14.67 -9.18 7.37
C LYS A 331 -15.14 -8.73 5.99
N LEU A 332 -14.27 -8.11 5.20
CA LEU A 332 -14.53 -7.92 3.78
C LEU A 332 -14.49 -9.30 3.11
N ARG A 333 -15.68 -9.80 2.76
CA ARG A 333 -15.87 -11.15 2.20
C ARG A 333 -15.33 -11.28 0.78
#